data_AF-A0A7S1F8T2-F1
#
_entry.id   AF-A0A7S1F8T2-F1
#
_cell.length_a   1.000
_cell.length_b   1.000
_cell.length_c   1.000
_cell.angle_alpha   90.00
_cell.angle_beta   90.00
_cell.angle_gamma   90.00
#
_symmetry.space_group_name_H-M   'P 1'
#
loop_
_entity.id
_entity.type
_entity.pdbx_description
1 polymer ?
#
loop_
_entity_poly.entity_id
_entity_poly.type
_entity_poly.pdbx_seq_one_letter_code
_entity_poly.pdbx_strand_id
1 'polypeptide(L)'
;MHYTAWSMRSELSSINDLDVSHVELLQRLVREGARAITAVHPGVAVEDLQVFTHFPPNIFRLHVHFVHSGVPMWAPDNEVVPVQTLVSEMGTRVRRSLPRLTCASWN
;
A
#
# COMPACT_ATOMS: atom_id res chain seq x y z
N MET A 1 12.92 6.03 -9.13
CA MET A 1 11.52 6.39 -9.48
C MET A 1 10.62 5.97 -8.34
N HIS A 2 9.61 6.78 -8.06
CA HIS A 2 8.66 6.59 -6.96
C HIS A 2 7.29 7.09 -7.42
N TYR A 3 6.31 6.19 -7.47
CA TYR A 3 4.92 6.52 -7.77
C TYR A 3 4.04 6.23 -6.56
N THR A 4 2.91 6.93 -6.46
CA THR A 4 1.89 6.67 -5.46
C THR A 4 0.53 6.48 -6.14
N ALA A 5 -0.18 5.44 -5.74
CA ALA A 5 -1.56 5.21 -6.14
C ALA A 5 -2.48 5.52 -4.95
N TRP A 6 -3.40 6.46 -5.15
CA TRP A 6 -4.25 6.99 -4.08
C TRP A 6 -5.67 6.42 -4.19
N SER A 7 -6.23 6.01 -3.06
CA SER A 7 -7.64 5.61 -3.00
C SER A 7 -8.55 6.78 -3.36
N MET A 8 -9.52 6.55 -4.25
CA MET A 8 -10.63 7.49 -4.48
C MET A 8 -11.71 7.41 -3.39
N ARG A 9 -11.71 6.32 -2.60
CA ARG A 9 -12.62 6.09 -1.49
C ARG A 9 -12.09 6.80 -0.24
N SER A 10 -12.74 7.90 0.15
CA SER A 10 -12.32 8.75 1.27
C SER A 10 -12.46 8.07 2.64
N GLU A 11 -13.27 7.03 2.74
CA GLU A 11 -13.48 6.24 3.96
C GLU A 11 -12.32 5.27 4.27
N LEU A 12 -11.39 5.08 3.33
CA LEU A 12 -10.19 4.27 3.51
C LEU A 12 -9.02 5.20 3.88
N SER A 13 -8.74 5.30 5.17
CA SER A 13 -7.70 6.19 5.70
C SER A 13 -6.34 5.51 5.81
N SER A 14 -6.32 4.21 6.15
CA SER A 14 -5.09 3.44 6.32
C SER A 14 -5.31 1.94 6.07
N ILE A 15 -4.28 1.13 6.27
CA ILE A 15 -4.40 -0.33 6.20
C ILE A 15 -5.33 -0.93 7.27
N ASN A 16 -5.65 -0.20 8.34
CA ASN A 16 -6.61 -0.67 9.36
C ASN A 16 -8.05 -0.70 8.85
N ASP A 17 -8.38 0.05 7.79
CA ASP A 17 -9.71 0.03 7.18
C ASP A 17 -9.88 -1.10 6.16
N LEU A 18 -8.80 -1.84 5.88
CA LEU A 18 -8.79 -2.94 4.92
C LEU A 18 -9.18 -4.26 5.57
N ASP A 19 -9.89 -5.09 4.81
CA ASP A 19 -10.30 -6.45 5.19
C ASP A 19 -10.29 -7.38 3.98
N VAL A 20 -10.73 -8.62 4.16
CA VAL A 20 -10.76 -9.65 3.10
C VAL A 20 -11.50 -9.20 1.83
N SER A 21 -12.51 -8.31 1.94
CA SER A 21 -13.24 -7.80 0.77
C SER A 21 -12.38 -6.89 -0.12
N HIS A 22 -11.24 -6.41 0.39
CA HIS A 22 -10.31 -5.53 -0.33
C HIS A 22 -9.17 -6.28 -1.01
N VAL A 23 -9.07 -7.61 -0.86
CA VAL A 23 -7.96 -8.40 -1.44
C VAL A 23 -7.92 -8.26 -2.96
N GLU A 24 -9.06 -8.42 -3.63
CA GLU A 24 -9.11 -8.31 -5.10
C GLU A 24 -8.71 -6.91 -5.57
N LEU A 25 -9.15 -5.86 -4.85
CA LEU A 25 -8.79 -4.47 -5.12
C LEU A 25 -7.27 -4.28 -5.05
N LEU A 26 -6.61 -4.75 -3.99
CA LEU A 26 -5.17 -4.61 -3.81
C LEU A 26 -4.38 -5.40 -4.86
N GLN A 27 -4.78 -6.63 -5.16
CA GLN A 27 -4.13 -7.44 -6.19
C GLN A 27 -4.25 -6.79 -7.57
N ARG A 28 -5.42 -6.23 -7.89
CA ARG A 28 -5.62 -5.47 -9.12
C ARG A 28 -4.77 -4.20 -9.13
N LEU A 29 -4.74 -3.44 -8.04
CA LEU A 29 -3.90 -2.24 -7.91
C LEU A 29 -2.43 -2.53 -8.22
N VAL A 30 -1.88 -3.61 -7.67
CA VAL A 30 -0.49 -4.03 -7.93
C VAL A 30 -0.27 -4.33 -9.42
N ARG A 31 -1.12 -5.16 -10.02
CA ARG A 31 -0.99 -5.54 -11.45
C ARG A 31 -1.14 -4.35 -12.39
N GLU A 32 -2.19 -3.56 -12.20
CA GLU A 32 -2.50 -2.42 -13.08
C GLU A 32 -1.48 -1.29 -12.90
N GLY A 33 -1.05 -1.03 -11.66
CA GLY A 33 -0.04 -0.03 -11.34
C GLY A 33 1.33 -0.40 -11.92
N ALA A 34 1.77 -1.64 -11.76
CA ALA A 34 3.01 -2.13 -12.37
C ALA A 34 2.97 -2.00 -13.89
N ARG A 35 1.87 -2.43 -14.54
CA ARG A 35 1.70 -2.29 -16.00
C ARG A 35 1.76 -0.83 -16.45
N ALA A 36 1.12 0.08 -15.72
CA ALA A 36 1.15 1.50 -16.05
C ALA A 36 2.56 2.09 -15.93
N ILE A 37 3.32 1.69 -14.91
CA ILE A 37 4.70 2.15 -14.68
C ILE A 37 5.64 1.60 -15.75
N THR A 38 5.58 0.30 -16.07
CA THR A 38 6.47 -0.30 -17.08
C THR A 38 6.16 0.18 -18.49
N ALA A 39 4.91 0.57 -18.78
CA ALA A 39 4.55 1.21 -20.04
C ALA A 39 5.24 2.57 -20.25
N VAL A 40 5.49 3.32 -19.17
CA VAL A 40 6.21 4.61 -19.23
C VAL A 40 7.71 4.48 -18.99
N HIS A 41 8.17 3.36 -18.43
CA HIS A 41 9.59 3.03 -18.21
C HIS A 41 9.93 1.66 -18.84
N PRO A 42 10.18 1.57 -20.16
CA PRO A 42 10.36 0.29 -20.86
C PRO A 42 11.56 -0.55 -20.40
N GLY A 43 12.50 0.03 -19.67
CA GLY A 43 13.66 -0.67 -19.09
C GLY A 43 13.46 -1.22 -17.68
N VAL A 44 12.26 -1.05 -17.11
CA VAL A 44 11.93 -1.49 -15.75
C VAL A 44 11.13 -2.78 -15.82
N ALA A 45 11.64 -3.84 -15.21
CA ALA A 45 10.88 -5.07 -15.06
C ALA A 45 9.86 -4.94 -13.91
N VAL A 46 8.79 -5.74 -13.94
CA VAL A 46 7.78 -5.72 -12.87
C VAL A 46 8.39 -6.19 -11.54
N GLU A 47 9.34 -7.11 -11.63
CA GLU A 47 10.08 -7.72 -10.52
C GLU A 47 11.00 -6.70 -9.83
N ASP A 48 11.38 -5.64 -10.53
CA ASP A 48 12.16 -4.53 -9.98
C ASP A 48 11.27 -3.54 -9.20
N LEU A 49 9.96 -3.72 -9.15
CA LEU A 49 9.06 -2.84 -8.41
C LEU A 49 8.76 -3.40 -7.00
N GLN A 50 9.18 -2.64 -5.99
CA GLN A 50 8.77 -2.82 -4.61
C GLN A 50 7.44 -2.06 -4.36
N VAL A 51 6.45 -2.75 -3.81
CA VAL A 51 5.08 -2.22 -3.63
C VAL A 51 4.65 -2.33 -2.17
N PHE A 52 4.42 -1.18 -1.53
CA PHE A 52 4.20 -1.08 -0.09
C PHE A 52 3.31 0.10 0.30
N THR A 53 2.89 0.15 1.55
CA THR A 53 2.19 1.28 2.19
C THR A 53 2.84 1.59 3.53
N HIS A 54 2.72 2.82 4.00
CA HIS A 54 3.15 3.18 5.34
C HIS A 54 2.12 2.81 6.41
N PHE A 55 2.60 2.42 7.58
CA PHE A 55 1.78 2.33 8.79
C PHE A 55 2.58 2.69 10.07
N PRO A 56 2.17 3.73 10.83
CA PRO A 56 1.09 4.64 10.52
C PRO A 56 1.36 5.47 9.24
N PRO A 57 0.35 5.88 8.48
CA PRO A 57 0.57 6.73 7.32
C PRO A 57 0.75 8.19 7.76
N ASN A 58 1.66 8.92 7.10
CA ASN A 58 1.79 10.38 7.28
C ASN A 58 0.56 11.16 6.77
N ILE A 59 -0.19 10.59 5.82
CA ILE A 59 -1.42 11.15 5.26
C ILE A 59 -2.52 10.09 5.36
N PHE A 60 -3.59 10.40 6.11
CA PHE A 60 -4.70 9.49 6.41
C PHE A 60 -5.69 9.34 5.24
N ARG A 61 -5.15 8.96 4.09
CA ARG A 61 -5.88 8.52 2.90
C ARG A 61 -5.09 7.36 2.33
N LEU A 62 -5.69 6.17 2.21
CA LEU A 62 -4.99 4.98 1.77
C LEU A 62 -4.27 5.24 0.45
N HIS A 63 -2.96 5.01 0.45
CA HIS A 63 -2.11 5.11 -0.72
C HIS A 63 -1.07 3.99 -0.72
N VAL A 64 -0.69 3.58 -1.92
CA VAL A 64 0.31 2.53 -2.14
C VAL A 64 1.46 3.12 -2.94
N HIS A 65 2.68 2.88 -2.46
CA HIS A 65 3.92 3.28 -3.10
C HIS A 65 4.40 2.19 -4.05
N PHE A 66 4.90 2.61 -5.21
CA PHE A 66 5.65 1.79 -6.15
C PHE A 66 7.04 2.41 -6.30
N VAL A 67 8.08 1.65 -5.96
CA VAL A 67 9.47 2.12 -5.96
C VAL A 67 10.33 1.08 -6.66
N HIS A 68 11.31 1.51 -7.44
CA HIS A 68 12.24 0.57 -8.05
C HIS A 68 13.25 0.04 -7.04
N SER A 69 13.69 -1.20 -7.25
CA SER A 69 14.69 -1.90 -6.46
C SER A 69 15.94 -1.02 -6.30
N GLY A 70 16.38 -0.83 -5.05
CA GLY A 70 17.54 0.00 -4.73
C GLY A 70 17.27 1.50 -4.55
N VAL A 71 16.03 1.97 -4.75
CA VAL A 71 15.62 3.32 -4.33
C VAL A 71 15.08 3.26 -2.89
N PRO A 72 15.47 4.19 -2.00
CA PRO A 72 14.95 4.21 -0.62
C PRO A 72 13.42 4.33 -0.59
N MET A 73 12.79 3.72 0.41
CA MET A 73 11.34 3.79 0.62
C MET A 73 10.89 5.05 1.37
N TRP A 74 11.85 5.82 1.92
CA TRP A 74 11.61 7.07 2.66
C TRP A 74 10.69 6.92 3.88
N ALA A 75 10.83 5.80 4.58
CA ALA A 75 10.23 5.54 5.89
C ALA A 75 11.14 4.59 6.69
N PRO A 76 11.04 4.58 8.03
CA PRO A 76 11.63 3.53 8.87
C PRO A 76 11.14 2.14 8.47
N ASP A 77 11.99 1.12 8.61
CA ASP A 77 11.64 -0.26 8.21
C ASP A 77 10.37 -0.78 8.91
N ASN A 78 10.14 -0.36 10.16
CA ASN A 78 8.95 -0.74 10.94
C ASN A 78 7.66 -0.04 10.50
N GLU A 79 7.75 0.96 9.60
CA GLU A 79 6.59 1.65 9.02
C GLU A 79 6.29 1.16 7.60
N VAL A 80 7.17 0.39 6.98
CA VAL A 80 6.97 -0.17 5.64
C VAL A 80 6.17 -1.46 5.73
N VAL A 81 5.01 -1.48 5.10
CA VAL A 81 4.15 -2.67 5.01
C VAL A 81 4.01 -3.12 3.55
N PRO A 82 4.67 -4.23 3.14
CA PRO A 82 4.53 -4.76 1.78
C PRO A 82 3.08 -5.14 1.47
N VAL A 83 2.59 -4.77 0.28
CA VAL A 83 1.19 -5.05 -0.10
C VAL A 83 0.92 -6.56 -0.20
N GLN A 84 1.91 -7.35 -0.61
CA GLN A 84 1.78 -8.80 -0.67
C GLN A 84 1.58 -9.42 0.73
N THR A 85 2.28 -8.91 1.75
CA THR A 85 2.08 -9.30 3.15
C THR A 85 0.67 -8.94 3.63
N LEU A 86 0.17 -7.75 3.29
CA LEU A 86 -1.21 -7.37 3.61
C LEU A 86 -2.23 -8.33 3.00
N VAL A 87 -2.07 -8.66 1.72
CA VAL A 87 -2.97 -9.57 1.01
C VAL A 87 -2.95 -10.97 1.62
N SER A 88 -1.79 -11.51 1.99
CA SER A 88 -1.68 -12.84 2.60
C SER A 88 -2.29 -12.87 4.01
N GLU A 89 -2.10 -11.82 4.80
CA GLU A 89 -2.64 -11.71 6.15
C GLU A 89 -4.15 -11.43 6.18
N MET A 90 -4.71 -10.72 5.19
CA MET A 90 -6.15 -10.44 5.15
C MET A 90 -7.00 -11.71 5.03
N GLY A 91 -6.46 -12.79 4.46
CA GLY A 91 -7.13 -14.09 4.40
C GLY A 91 -7.20 -14.81 5.76
N THR A 92 -6.37 -14.40 6.73
CA THR A 92 -6.26 -15.05 8.05
C THR A 92 -6.64 -14.13 9.22
N ARG A 93 -6.72 -12.82 8.98
CA ARG A 93 -7.11 -11.83 10.00
C ARG A 93 -8.58 -11.99 10.38
N VAL A 94 -8.83 -12.51 11.57
CA VAL A 94 -10.07 -12.24 12.32
C VAL A 94 -10.13 -10.73 12.53
N ARG A 95 -11.20 -10.08 12.06
CA ARG A 95 -11.41 -8.63 12.17
C ARG A 95 -11.29 -8.21 13.64
N ARG A 96 -10.12 -7.72 14.05
CA ARG A 96 -10.00 -6.98 15.31
C ARG A 96 -10.56 -5.60 15.01
N SER A 97 -11.64 -5.22 15.70
CA SER A 97 -12.14 -3.86 15.71
C SER A 97 -11.11 -2.97 16.40
N LEU A 98 -10.01 -2.69 15.73
CA LEU A 98 -9.08 -1.66 16.14
C LEU A 98 -9.76 -0.31 15.87
N PRO A 99 -9.69 0.65 16.80
CA PRO A 99 -10.25 1.97 16.58
C PRO A 99 -9.67 2.56 15.29
N ARG A 100 -10.51 3.25 14.50
CA ARG A 100 -10.03 4.00 13.33
C ARG A 100 -8.98 4.99 13.81
N LEU A 101 -7.78 4.82 13.29
CA LEU A 101 -6.71 5.76 13.54
C LEU A 101 -6.99 7.02 12.74
N THR A 102 -6.86 8.17 13.39
CA THR A 102 -6.95 9.49 12.76
C THR A 102 -5.67 10.24 13.10
N CYS A 103 -5.36 11.35 12.41
CA CYS A 103 -4.26 12.22 12.84
C CYS A 103 -4.34 12.56 14.34
N ALA A 104 -5.56 12.70 14.89
CA ALA A 104 -5.77 13.03 16.30
C ALA A 104 -5.46 11.88 17.28
N SER A 105 -5.37 10.63 16.81
CA SER A 105 -5.07 9.47 17.68
C SER A 105 -3.58 9.19 17.85
N TRP A 106 -2.70 10.03 17.28
CA TRP A 106 -1.25 9.80 17.21
C TRP A 106 -0.41 10.94 17.83
N ASN A 107 -1.04 11.89 18.54
CA ASN A 107 -0.38 12.93 19.34
C ASN A 107 -0.48 12.65 20.84
#